data_AF-A0A1E4JMJ8-F1
#
_entry.id   AF-A0A1E4JMJ8-F1
#
_cell.length_a   1.000
_cell.length_b   1.000
_cell.length_c   1.000
_cell.angle_alpha   90.00
_cell.angle_beta   90.00
_cell.angle_gamma   90.00
#
_symmetry.space_group_name_H-M   'P 1'
#
loop_
_entity.id
_entity.type
_entity.pdbx_description
1 polymer ?
#
loop_
_entity_poly.entity_id
_entity_poly.type
_entity_poly.pdbx_seq_one_letter_code
_entity_poly.pdbx_strand_id
1 'polypeptide(L)'
;MYWCGSDELKAILREHIQTVVARYRGRVASWDVAAEAVGEDGKPRETFWSRGIGPDYLALAFHWAHEADPQARLRYNDYGGEGAGTKSDGIYTLVADLRTHRVPIDAVGLQMHVSLNDAPRPEDVRLNMKRLAALGLQTDITEMDVMLSLPTNRAALRKQAVLYGDMLQACLAVPQCRSFSTWGATDRYSWIPEFFPGWGEALLFDADGRAKPVYYSIRQLLRRVGRGEAGRS
;
A
#
# COMPACT_ATOMS: atom_id res chain seq x y z
N MET A 1 35.29 10.95 14.06
CA MET A 1 33.98 10.36 13.72
C MET A 1 33.95 10.25 12.20
N TYR A 2 34.23 9.05 11.66
CA TYR A 2 34.26 8.83 10.21
C TYR A 2 32.81 8.77 9.73
N TRP A 3 32.36 9.84 9.09
CA TRP A 3 31.10 9.85 8.36
C TRP A 3 31.26 8.91 7.16
N CYS A 4 30.35 7.95 6.98
CA CYS A 4 30.25 7.16 5.76
C CYS A 4 29.99 8.12 4.59
N GLY A 5 30.85 8.11 3.57
CA GLY A 5 30.72 9.01 2.42
C GLY A 5 29.47 8.69 1.59
N SER A 6 28.92 9.68 0.88
CA SER A 6 27.73 9.47 0.02
C SER A 6 27.88 8.29 -0.95
N ASP A 7 29.07 8.10 -1.53
CA ASP A 7 29.33 7.01 -2.46
C ASP A 7 29.41 5.63 -1.78
N GLU A 8 29.89 5.58 -0.54
CA GLU A 8 29.88 4.35 0.26
C GLU A 8 28.44 3.97 0.63
N LEU A 9 27.61 4.93 1.02
CA LEU A 9 26.18 4.68 1.27
C LEU A 9 25.42 4.23 0.01
N LYS A 10 25.72 4.82 -1.16
CA LYS A 10 25.19 4.34 -2.44
C LYS A 10 25.62 2.91 -2.72
N ALA A 11 26.88 2.57 -2.47
CA ALA A 11 27.39 1.21 -2.67
C ALA A 11 26.68 0.21 -1.76
N ILE A 12 26.51 0.53 -0.48
CA ILE A 12 25.80 -0.32 0.50
C ILE A 12 24.34 -0.53 0.07
N LEU A 13 23.62 0.55 -0.26
CA LEU A 13 22.21 0.47 -0.66
C LEU A 13 22.05 -0.32 -1.97
N ARG A 14 22.92 -0.08 -2.96
CA ARG A 14 22.95 -0.82 -4.22
C ARG A 14 23.19 -2.30 -3.98
N GLU A 15 24.22 -2.64 -3.21
CA GLU A 15 24.58 -4.03 -2.91
C GLU A 15 23.42 -4.75 -2.23
N HIS A 16 22.77 -4.12 -1.26
CA HIS A 16 21.59 -4.68 -0.59
C HIS A 16 20.47 -4.97 -1.60
N ILE A 17 20.06 -3.96 -2.38
CA ILE A 17 18.96 -4.09 -3.35
C ILE A 17 19.27 -5.16 -4.38
N GLN A 18 20.45 -5.10 -5.01
CA GLN A 18 20.81 -6.05 -6.06
C GLN A 18 20.96 -7.47 -5.51
N THR A 19 21.53 -7.64 -4.30
CA THR A 19 21.65 -8.97 -3.68
C THR A 19 20.29 -9.59 -3.40
N VAL A 20 19.37 -8.83 -2.80
CA VAL A 20 18.04 -9.33 -2.44
C VAL A 20 17.19 -9.57 -3.69
N VAL A 21 17.11 -8.59 -4.60
CA VAL A 21 16.28 -8.70 -5.80
C VAL A 21 16.80 -9.80 -6.73
N ALA A 22 18.13 -9.87 -6.97
CA ALA A 22 18.69 -10.91 -7.84
C ALA A 22 18.50 -12.33 -7.27
N ARG A 23 18.56 -12.50 -5.94
CA ARG A 23 18.30 -13.79 -5.28
C ARG A 23 16.91 -14.35 -5.59
N TYR A 24 15.91 -13.48 -5.73
CA TYR A 24 14.52 -13.86 -5.99
C TYR A 24 14.04 -13.50 -7.40
N ARG A 25 14.97 -13.23 -8.32
CA ARG A 25 14.67 -12.87 -9.71
C ARG A 25 13.71 -13.88 -10.35
N GLY A 26 12.63 -13.38 -10.96
CA GLY A 26 11.60 -14.18 -11.61
C GLY A 26 10.70 -14.99 -10.66
N ARG A 27 10.87 -14.85 -9.34
CA ARG A 27 10.05 -15.52 -8.30
C ARG A 27 9.16 -14.54 -7.54
N VAL A 28 9.53 -13.26 -7.52
CA VAL A 28 8.75 -12.18 -6.90
C VAL A 28 8.07 -11.39 -8.00
N ALA A 29 6.74 -11.37 -8.00
CA ALA A 29 5.96 -10.67 -9.02
C ALA A 29 6.04 -9.14 -8.88
N SER A 30 6.14 -8.65 -7.64
CA SER A 30 6.15 -7.22 -7.32
C SER A 30 7.03 -6.93 -6.11
N TRP A 31 7.82 -5.85 -6.18
CA TRP A 31 8.61 -5.33 -5.07
C TRP A 31 8.08 -3.99 -4.59
N ASP A 32 7.94 -3.84 -3.28
CA ASP A 32 7.93 -2.52 -2.63
C ASP A 32 9.38 -2.05 -2.52
N VAL A 33 9.83 -1.27 -3.50
CA VAL A 33 11.23 -0.81 -3.55
C VAL A 33 11.48 0.24 -2.48
N ALA A 34 10.48 1.09 -2.25
CA ALA A 34 10.48 2.08 -1.18
C ALA A 34 9.10 2.18 -0.56
N ALA A 35 9.08 2.44 0.74
CA ALA A 35 7.85 2.63 1.51
C ALA A 35 7.92 3.90 2.35
N GLU A 36 6.76 4.53 2.56
CA GLU A 36 6.54 5.59 3.57
C GLU A 36 7.49 6.79 3.46
N ALA A 37 7.94 7.10 2.25
CA ALA A 37 8.88 8.19 2.00
C ALA A 37 8.22 9.57 1.97
N VAL A 38 6.89 9.67 2.10
CA VAL A 38 6.17 10.95 2.20
C VAL A 38 5.60 11.15 3.60
N GLY A 39 5.80 12.36 4.13
CA GLY A 39 5.30 12.82 5.42
C GLY A 39 3.81 13.16 5.38
N GLU A 40 3.20 13.29 6.56
CA GLU A 40 1.80 13.73 6.67
C GLU A 40 1.57 15.15 6.10
N ASP A 41 2.62 15.97 6.07
CA ASP A 41 2.62 17.31 5.47
C ASP A 41 2.83 17.29 3.94
N GLY A 42 2.85 16.11 3.32
CA GLY A 42 3.03 15.91 1.88
C GLY A 42 4.46 16.11 1.38
N LYS A 43 5.44 16.31 2.26
CA LYS A 43 6.85 16.46 1.88
C LYS A 43 7.60 15.14 1.98
N PRO A 44 8.70 14.94 1.23
CA PRO A 44 9.56 13.78 1.43
C PRO A 44 10.06 13.70 2.87
N ARG A 45 9.96 12.52 3.49
CA ARG A 45 10.52 12.27 4.82
C ARG A 45 12.04 12.28 4.75
N GLU A 46 12.63 12.86 5.78
CA GLU A 46 14.07 12.75 5.96
C GLU A 46 14.42 11.38 6.57
N THR A 47 15.16 10.58 5.81
CA THR A 47 15.62 9.25 6.21
C THR A 47 17.12 9.20 6.37
N PHE A 48 17.65 8.10 6.91
CA PHE A 48 19.09 7.84 6.90
C PHE A 48 19.68 7.94 5.48
N TRP A 49 18.98 7.37 4.50
CA TRP A 49 19.38 7.37 3.09
C TRP A 49 19.30 8.77 2.48
N SER A 50 18.21 9.51 2.70
CA SER A 50 18.08 10.85 2.11
C SER A 50 19.11 11.84 2.68
N ARG A 51 19.46 11.75 3.97
CA ARG A 51 20.52 12.57 4.58
C ARG A 51 21.90 12.26 4.01
N GLY A 52 22.20 10.98 3.76
CA GLY A 52 23.54 10.56 3.37
C GLY A 52 23.78 10.53 1.86
N ILE A 53 22.77 10.14 1.08
CA ILE A 53 22.84 10.03 -0.39
C ILE A 53 22.30 11.30 -1.05
N GLY A 54 21.28 11.92 -0.46
CA GLY A 54 20.53 13.02 -1.05
C GLY A 54 19.16 12.60 -1.59
N PRO A 55 18.41 13.53 -2.20
CA PRO A 55 17.03 13.31 -2.63
C PRO A 55 16.88 12.21 -3.70
N ASP A 56 17.93 11.93 -4.46
CA ASP A 56 17.90 10.97 -5.59
C ASP A 56 17.94 9.50 -5.15
N TYR A 57 18.07 9.20 -3.85
CA TYR A 57 18.23 7.83 -3.37
C TYR A 57 17.08 6.90 -3.79
N LEU A 58 15.85 7.44 -3.89
CA LEU A 58 14.69 6.69 -4.38
C LEU A 58 14.85 6.32 -5.85
N ALA A 59 15.18 7.28 -6.71
CA ALA A 59 15.40 7.02 -8.13
C ALA A 59 16.50 5.96 -8.35
N LEU A 60 17.61 6.07 -7.61
CA LEU A 60 18.68 5.08 -7.62
C LEU A 60 18.19 3.68 -7.19
N ALA A 61 17.43 3.59 -6.10
CA ALA A 61 16.89 2.33 -5.61
C ALA A 61 16.02 1.60 -6.65
N PHE A 62 15.13 2.34 -7.33
CA PHE A 62 14.31 1.79 -8.42
C PHE A 62 15.15 1.34 -9.62
N HIS A 63 16.15 2.13 -10.04
CA HIS A 63 17.05 1.72 -11.11
C HIS A 63 17.81 0.43 -10.77
N TRP A 64 18.37 0.33 -9.55
CA TRP A 64 19.10 -0.87 -9.13
C TRP A 64 18.20 -2.10 -8.97
N ALA A 65 16.96 -1.92 -8.51
CA ALA A 65 15.98 -3.00 -8.47
C ALA A 65 15.63 -3.49 -9.89
N HIS A 66 15.42 -2.57 -10.83
CA HIS A 66 15.12 -2.91 -12.22
C HIS A 66 16.31 -3.58 -12.92
N GLU A 67 17.55 -3.12 -12.68
CA GLU A 67 18.76 -3.78 -13.17
C GLU A 67 18.86 -5.24 -12.71
N ALA A 68 18.47 -5.52 -11.45
CA ALA A 68 18.55 -6.84 -10.86
C ALA A 68 17.42 -7.78 -11.33
N ASP A 69 16.20 -7.27 -11.49
CA ASP A 69 15.08 -8.01 -12.10
C ASP A 69 14.20 -7.11 -12.98
N PRO A 70 14.46 -7.05 -14.30
CA PRO A 70 13.67 -6.24 -15.22
C PRO A 70 12.23 -6.73 -15.43
N GLN A 71 11.89 -7.94 -14.97
CA GLN A 71 10.55 -8.52 -15.13
C GLN A 71 9.66 -8.29 -13.91
N ALA A 72 10.23 -7.95 -12.76
CA ALA A 72 9.46 -7.67 -11.56
C ALA A 72 8.79 -6.29 -11.67
N ARG A 73 7.55 -6.21 -11.18
CA ARG A 73 6.84 -4.93 -11.06
C ARG A 73 7.37 -4.14 -9.87
N LEU A 74 7.79 -2.89 -10.09
CA LEU A 74 8.37 -2.05 -9.03
C LEU A 74 7.34 -1.03 -8.51
N ARG A 75 7.14 -1.03 -7.19
CA ARG A 75 6.09 -0.26 -6.52
C ARG A 75 6.66 0.66 -5.44
N TYR A 76 6.08 1.86 -5.34
CA TYR A 76 6.16 2.72 -4.17
C TYR A 76 4.93 2.47 -3.28
N ASN A 77 5.09 2.27 -1.97
CA ASN A 77 3.99 1.87 -1.07
C ASN A 77 3.88 2.81 0.15
N ASP A 78 2.68 3.28 0.51
CA ASP A 78 2.52 4.24 1.61
C ASP A 78 1.11 4.19 2.25
N TYR A 79 1.00 4.65 3.50
CA TYR A 79 -0.26 4.83 4.23
C TYR A 79 -0.71 6.29 4.26
N GLY A 80 -1.96 6.55 4.62
CA GLY A 80 -2.50 7.91 4.87
C GLY A 80 -2.65 8.77 3.62
N GLY A 81 -2.28 8.23 2.46
CA GLY A 81 -2.38 8.84 1.14
C GLY A 81 -3.47 8.22 0.27
N GLU A 82 -4.41 7.48 0.85
CA GLU A 82 -5.37 6.65 0.10
C GLU A 82 -6.43 7.51 -0.60
N GLY A 83 -6.97 8.51 0.10
CA GLY A 83 -8.00 9.42 -0.39
C GLY A 83 -7.45 10.73 -0.96
N ALA A 84 -8.21 11.81 -0.81
CA ALA A 84 -7.78 13.17 -1.09
C ALA A 84 -7.11 13.80 0.14
N GLY A 85 -6.05 14.56 -0.06
CA GLY A 85 -5.37 15.25 1.03
C GLY A 85 -3.89 15.50 0.76
N THR A 86 -3.26 16.24 1.67
CA THR A 86 -1.88 16.73 1.54
C THR A 86 -0.88 15.61 1.31
N LYS A 87 -0.94 14.52 2.09
CA LYS A 87 -0.05 13.36 1.91
C LYS A 87 -0.25 12.69 0.55
N SER A 88 -1.50 12.51 0.14
CA SER A 88 -1.84 11.96 -1.18
C SER A 88 -1.30 12.81 -2.34
N ASP A 89 -1.35 14.14 -2.21
CA ASP A 89 -0.78 15.07 -3.20
C ASP A 89 0.76 15.03 -3.21
N GLY A 90 1.38 14.86 -2.05
CA GLY A 90 2.82 14.63 -1.91
C GLY A 90 3.27 13.33 -2.60
N ILE A 91 2.54 12.24 -2.38
CA ILE A 91 2.79 10.94 -3.05
C ILE A 91 2.64 11.10 -4.56
N TYR A 92 1.56 11.74 -5.03
CA TYR A 92 1.35 12.01 -6.45
C TYR A 92 2.51 12.80 -7.05
N THR A 93 2.96 13.87 -6.36
CA THR A 93 4.08 14.71 -6.80
C THR A 93 5.36 13.90 -6.90
N LEU A 94 5.68 13.10 -5.88
CA LEU A 94 6.86 12.24 -5.87
C LEU A 94 6.86 11.26 -7.05
N VAL A 95 5.78 10.51 -7.25
CA VAL A 95 5.76 9.49 -8.31
C VAL A 95 5.65 10.10 -9.70
N ALA A 96 5.01 11.26 -9.86
CA ALA A 96 5.02 12.00 -11.11
C ALA A 96 6.42 12.50 -11.48
N ASP A 97 7.20 12.96 -10.50
CA ASP A 97 8.59 13.36 -10.71
C ASP A 97 9.47 12.18 -11.13
N LEU A 98 9.37 11.04 -10.43
CA LEU A 98 10.08 9.81 -10.81
C LEU A 98 9.73 9.37 -12.23
N ARG A 99 8.45 9.44 -12.61
CA ARG A 99 7.99 9.12 -13.98
C ARG A 99 8.54 10.10 -15.02
N THR A 100 8.56 11.40 -14.70
CA THR A 100 9.11 12.43 -15.59
C THR A 100 10.60 12.20 -15.86
N HIS A 101 11.34 11.74 -14.84
CA HIS A 101 12.75 11.38 -14.94
C HIS A 101 13.00 9.95 -15.46
N ARG A 102 11.97 9.26 -15.95
CA ARG A 102 12.04 7.89 -16.53
C ARG A 102 12.61 6.84 -15.56
N VAL A 103 12.39 7.02 -14.27
CA VAL A 103 12.66 6.00 -13.25
C VAL A 103 11.73 4.79 -13.51
N PRO A 104 12.23 3.54 -13.42
CA PRO A 104 11.44 2.33 -13.67
C PRO A 104 10.50 2.04 -12.48
N ILE A 105 9.44 2.85 -12.36
CA ILE A 105 8.34 2.65 -11.41
C ILE A 105 7.08 2.26 -12.19
N ASP A 106 6.43 1.21 -11.72
CA ASP A 106 5.29 0.58 -12.37
C ASP A 106 3.98 0.76 -11.59
N ALA A 107 4.05 0.90 -10.27
CA ALA A 107 2.87 0.91 -9.42
C ALA A 107 2.98 1.80 -8.18
N VAL A 108 1.82 2.17 -7.63
CA VAL A 108 1.67 2.76 -6.29
C VAL A 108 0.76 1.89 -5.43
N GLY A 109 1.25 1.50 -4.27
CA GLY A 109 0.51 0.78 -3.24
C GLY A 109 -0.08 1.75 -2.22
N LEU A 110 -1.37 1.58 -1.95
CA LEU A 110 -2.10 2.27 -0.90
C LEU A 110 -2.31 1.26 0.24
N GLN A 111 -1.63 1.45 1.37
CA GLN A 111 -1.63 0.48 2.48
C GLN A 111 -3.06 0.24 3.01
N MET A 112 -3.85 1.30 3.22
CA MET A 112 -5.24 1.22 3.71
C MET A 112 -5.35 0.68 5.15
N HIS A 113 -4.47 1.17 6.03
CA HIS A 113 -4.61 1.01 7.48
C HIS A 113 -5.58 2.06 8.02
N VAL A 114 -6.79 1.65 8.41
CA VAL A 114 -7.85 2.61 8.78
C VAL A 114 -8.67 2.13 9.98
N SER A 115 -9.52 3.00 10.50
CA SER A 115 -10.60 2.69 11.44
C SER A 115 -11.95 3.13 10.86
N LEU A 116 -13.04 2.90 11.60
CA LEU A 116 -14.36 3.40 11.19
C LEU A 116 -14.49 4.94 11.24
N ASN A 117 -13.55 5.64 11.87
CA ASN A 117 -13.65 7.07 12.11
C ASN A 117 -12.81 7.93 11.14
N ASP A 118 -11.75 7.36 10.59
CA ASP A 118 -10.74 8.04 9.78
C ASP A 118 -10.58 7.44 8.38
N ALA A 119 -11.32 6.37 8.05
CA ALA A 119 -11.31 5.83 6.71
C ALA A 119 -11.70 6.89 5.67
N PRO A 120 -10.95 6.99 4.55
CA PRO A 120 -11.29 7.92 3.48
C PRO A 120 -12.63 7.53 2.84
N ARG A 121 -13.25 8.47 2.12
CA ARG A 121 -14.43 8.13 1.33
C ARG A 121 -13.99 7.21 0.17
N PRO A 122 -14.70 6.10 -0.11
CA PRO A 122 -14.37 5.20 -1.22
C PRO A 122 -14.27 5.91 -2.58
N GLU A 123 -15.07 6.95 -2.78
CA GLU A 123 -15.00 7.78 -3.99
C GLU A 123 -13.65 8.52 -4.11
N ASP A 124 -13.13 9.07 -3.02
CA ASP A 124 -11.85 9.78 -3.02
C ASP A 124 -10.70 8.80 -3.29
N VAL A 125 -10.77 7.59 -2.73
CA VAL A 125 -9.80 6.51 -3.02
C VAL A 125 -9.81 6.17 -4.51
N ARG A 126 -11.00 5.98 -5.09
CA ARG A 126 -11.16 5.70 -6.53
C ARG A 126 -10.62 6.85 -7.39
N LEU A 127 -10.88 8.10 -7.03
CA LEU A 127 -10.36 9.27 -7.76
C LEU A 127 -8.83 9.36 -7.66
N ASN A 128 -8.27 9.10 -6.48
CA ASN A 128 -6.84 9.08 -6.26
C ASN A 128 -6.16 7.97 -7.10
N MET A 129 -6.72 6.76 -7.10
CA MET A 129 -6.24 5.68 -7.95
C MET A 129 -6.30 6.05 -9.44
N LYS A 130 -7.35 6.74 -9.90
CA LYS A 130 -7.47 7.20 -11.30
C LYS A 130 -6.40 8.23 -11.68
N ARG A 131 -6.07 9.18 -10.79
CA ARG A 131 -5.01 10.16 -11.10
C ARG A 131 -3.63 9.50 -11.13
N LEU A 132 -3.35 8.56 -10.23
CA LEU A 132 -2.11 7.77 -10.27
C LEU A 132 -2.04 6.94 -11.57
N ALA A 133 -3.15 6.32 -11.97
CA ALA A 133 -3.26 5.60 -13.23
C ALA A 133 -3.04 6.49 -14.46
N ALA A 134 -3.43 7.76 -14.41
CA ALA A 134 -3.19 8.73 -15.50
C ALA A 134 -1.69 9.04 -15.72
N LEU A 135 -0.82 8.76 -14.74
CA LEU A 135 0.64 8.81 -14.89
C LEU A 135 1.22 7.57 -15.61
N GLY A 136 0.36 6.62 -15.99
CA GLY A 136 0.75 5.33 -16.56
C GLY A 136 1.15 4.29 -15.50
N LEU A 137 0.80 4.51 -14.24
CA LEU A 137 1.07 3.61 -13.12
C LEU A 137 -0.09 2.63 -12.89
N GLN A 138 0.22 1.46 -12.37
CA GLN A 138 -0.77 0.59 -11.73
C GLN A 138 -1.03 1.05 -10.29
N THR A 139 -2.13 0.59 -9.70
CA THR A 139 -2.43 0.82 -8.29
C THR A 139 -2.74 -0.49 -7.58
N ASP A 140 -2.58 -0.51 -6.27
CA ASP A 140 -2.92 -1.65 -5.42
C ASP A 140 -3.46 -1.16 -4.07
N ILE A 141 -4.33 -1.96 -3.44
CA ILE A 141 -4.55 -1.91 -1.99
C ILE A 141 -3.69 -3.00 -1.38
N THR A 142 -2.74 -2.66 -0.51
CA THR A 142 -1.60 -3.54 -0.20
C THR A 142 -1.67 -4.19 1.18
N GLU A 143 -2.23 -3.49 2.16
CA GLU A 143 -2.10 -3.86 3.58
C GLU A 143 -3.41 -3.63 4.34
N MET A 144 -4.56 -3.82 3.69
CA MET A 144 -5.81 -3.36 4.27
C MET A 144 -6.13 -4.05 5.59
N ASP A 145 -6.37 -3.24 6.60
CA ASP A 145 -7.00 -3.61 7.86
C ASP A 145 -7.90 -2.47 8.36
N VAL A 146 -8.95 -2.81 9.11
CA VAL A 146 -9.91 -1.83 9.63
C VAL A 146 -10.04 -2.02 11.13
N MET A 147 -9.23 -1.33 11.92
CA MET A 147 -9.24 -1.50 13.37
C MET A 147 -10.55 -1.05 14.02
N LEU A 148 -10.98 -1.80 15.04
CA LEU A 148 -12.15 -1.49 15.86
C LEU A 148 -11.72 -1.27 17.32
N SER A 149 -12.38 -0.34 18.00
CA SER A 149 -12.22 -0.16 19.45
C SER A 149 -12.73 -1.39 20.19
N LEU A 150 -12.00 -1.80 21.24
CA LEU A 150 -12.30 -2.95 22.08
C LEU A 150 -12.94 -2.50 23.42
N PRO A 151 -13.95 -3.24 23.92
CA PRO A 151 -14.59 -4.39 23.29
C PRO A 151 -15.45 -3.98 22.09
N THR A 152 -15.37 -4.75 21.01
CA THR A 152 -16.16 -4.51 19.79
C THR A 152 -17.61 -4.98 19.95
N ASN A 153 -18.47 -4.64 18.99
CA ASN A 153 -19.85 -5.10 18.96
C ASN A 153 -20.32 -5.45 17.54
N ARG A 154 -21.48 -6.10 17.44
CA ARG A 154 -22.05 -6.56 16.16
C ARG A 154 -22.29 -5.43 15.17
N ALA A 155 -22.61 -4.21 15.62
CA ALA A 155 -22.83 -3.08 14.73
C ALA A 155 -21.51 -2.59 14.12
N ALA A 156 -20.44 -2.52 14.92
CA ALA A 156 -19.11 -2.18 14.45
C ALA A 156 -18.58 -3.19 13.43
N LEU A 157 -18.72 -4.50 13.69
CA LEU A 157 -18.33 -5.56 12.76
C LEU A 157 -19.09 -5.50 11.42
N ARG A 158 -20.36 -5.06 11.42
CA ARG A 158 -21.10 -4.83 10.16
C ARG A 158 -20.59 -3.62 9.40
N LYS A 159 -20.32 -2.51 10.09
CA LYS A 159 -19.74 -1.30 9.47
C LYS A 159 -18.36 -1.59 8.87
N GLN A 160 -17.54 -2.38 9.58
CA GLN A 160 -16.27 -2.87 9.07
C GLN A 160 -16.46 -3.66 7.76
N ALA A 161 -17.42 -4.59 7.73
CA ALA A 161 -17.69 -5.39 6.54
C ALA A 161 -18.16 -4.56 5.33
N VAL A 162 -18.91 -3.48 5.58
CA VAL A 162 -19.30 -2.52 4.54
C VAL A 162 -18.07 -1.78 4.03
N LEU A 163 -17.25 -1.22 4.93
CA LEU A 163 -16.06 -0.45 4.55
C LEU A 163 -15.06 -1.29 3.72
N TYR A 164 -14.79 -2.54 4.13
CA TYR A 164 -13.99 -3.48 3.33
C TYR A 164 -14.59 -3.71 1.93
N GLY A 165 -15.90 -3.90 1.85
CA GLY A 165 -16.61 -4.07 0.58
C GLY A 165 -16.50 -2.84 -0.31
N ASP A 166 -16.65 -1.65 0.25
CA ASP A 166 -16.59 -0.38 -0.49
C ASP A 166 -15.18 -0.11 -1.02
N MET A 167 -14.13 -0.41 -0.24
CA MET A 167 -12.75 -0.27 -0.69
C MET A 167 -12.39 -1.29 -1.78
N LEU A 168 -12.89 -2.53 -1.68
CA LEU A 168 -12.73 -3.51 -2.75
C LEU A 168 -13.47 -3.06 -4.04
N GLN A 169 -14.67 -2.48 -3.93
CA GLN A 169 -15.36 -1.90 -5.08
C GLN A 169 -14.59 -0.72 -5.68
N ALA A 170 -14.02 0.16 -4.86
CA ALA A 170 -13.22 1.28 -5.32
C ALA A 170 -12.01 0.80 -6.16
N CYS A 171 -11.30 -0.23 -5.68
CA CYS A 171 -10.22 -0.87 -6.45
C CYS A 171 -10.75 -1.50 -7.75
N LEU A 172 -11.79 -2.33 -7.69
CA LEU A 172 -12.36 -3.00 -8.87
C LEU A 172 -12.89 -2.03 -9.94
N ALA A 173 -13.30 -0.82 -9.55
CA ALA A 173 -13.77 0.23 -10.45
C ALA A 173 -12.65 0.94 -11.22
N VAL A 174 -11.37 0.66 -10.92
CA VAL A 174 -10.20 1.20 -11.61
C VAL A 174 -9.45 0.05 -12.28
N PRO A 175 -9.44 -0.07 -13.62
CA PRO A 175 -8.80 -1.18 -14.33
C PRO A 175 -7.30 -1.35 -14.05
N GLN A 176 -6.65 -0.27 -13.62
CA GLN A 176 -5.24 -0.24 -13.23
C GLN A 176 -5.02 -0.73 -11.79
N CYS A 177 -6.07 -0.87 -10.97
CA CYS A 177 -5.96 -1.53 -9.67
C CYS A 177 -5.76 -3.04 -9.89
N ARG A 178 -4.59 -3.56 -9.54
CA ARG A 178 -4.21 -4.95 -9.88
C ARG A 178 -4.27 -5.92 -8.72
N SER A 179 -4.18 -5.44 -7.49
CA SER A 179 -4.27 -6.28 -6.30
C SER A 179 -4.96 -5.60 -5.12
N PHE A 180 -5.53 -6.44 -4.27
CA PHE A 180 -6.15 -6.09 -3.01
C PHE A 180 -5.69 -7.12 -1.97
N SER A 181 -4.92 -6.68 -0.99
CA SER A 181 -4.31 -7.53 0.04
C SER A 181 -4.63 -6.96 1.42
N THR A 182 -4.75 -7.85 2.39
CA THR A 182 -4.97 -7.52 3.81
C THR A 182 -3.69 -7.73 4.60
N TRP A 183 -3.48 -6.96 5.68
CA TRP A 183 -2.30 -7.10 6.52
C TRP A 183 -2.46 -8.23 7.55
N GLY A 184 -2.52 -9.45 7.03
CA GLY A 184 -2.82 -10.66 7.78
C GLY A 184 -4.19 -11.23 7.45
N ALA A 185 -4.49 -12.38 8.06
CA ALA A 185 -5.76 -13.09 7.86
C ALA A 185 -6.62 -13.12 9.14
N THR A 186 -6.01 -13.44 10.28
CA THR A 186 -6.70 -13.62 11.57
C THR A 186 -6.27 -12.57 12.57
N ASP A 187 -7.24 -12.10 13.36
CA ASP A 187 -7.03 -11.15 14.45
C ASP A 187 -6.02 -11.65 15.50
N ARG A 188 -5.79 -12.98 15.59
CA ARG A 188 -4.80 -13.58 16.50
C ARG A 188 -3.38 -13.07 16.29
N TYR A 189 -3.03 -12.79 15.04
CA TYR A 189 -1.67 -12.40 14.63
C TYR A 189 -1.63 -10.99 14.05
N SER A 190 -2.68 -10.20 14.27
CA SER A 190 -2.69 -8.81 13.86
C SER A 190 -1.67 -8.02 14.69
N TRP A 191 -0.93 -7.14 14.03
CA TRP A 191 -0.04 -6.17 14.66
C TRP A 191 -0.79 -5.12 15.50
N ILE A 192 -2.06 -4.85 15.20
CA ILE A 192 -2.81 -3.72 15.75
C ILE A 192 -2.84 -3.70 17.29
N PRO A 193 -3.16 -4.80 18.01
CA PRO A 193 -3.22 -4.75 19.47
C PRO A 193 -1.88 -4.43 20.14
N GLU A 194 -0.75 -4.72 19.49
CA GLU A 194 0.59 -4.42 19.99
C GLU A 194 0.91 -2.92 19.87
N PHE A 195 0.58 -2.31 18.73
CA PHE A 195 0.90 -0.90 18.44
C PHE A 195 -0.20 0.07 18.90
N PHE A 196 -1.45 -0.39 18.98
CA PHE A 196 -2.63 0.40 19.35
C PHE A 196 -3.43 -0.30 20.45
N PRO A 197 -2.95 -0.27 21.71
CA PRO A 197 -3.68 -0.86 22.83
C PRO A 197 -5.13 -0.36 22.92
N GLY A 198 -6.08 -1.28 23.06
CA GLY A 198 -7.52 -0.98 23.04
C GLY A 198 -8.15 -1.02 21.64
N TRP A 199 -7.38 -1.33 20.61
CA TRP A 199 -7.85 -1.57 19.24
C TRP A 199 -7.52 -3.00 18.79
N GLY A 200 -8.31 -3.52 17.84
CA GLY A 200 -8.11 -4.85 17.28
C GLY A 200 -9.23 -5.24 16.34
N GLU A 201 -9.51 -6.54 16.25
CA GLU A 201 -10.64 -7.09 15.49
C GLU A 201 -10.66 -6.58 14.04
N ALA A 202 -9.51 -6.45 13.40
CA ALA A 202 -9.33 -5.69 12.17
C ALA A 202 -9.40 -6.51 10.87
N LEU A 203 -9.28 -7.83 10.97
CA LEU A 203 -9.07 -8.74 9.84
C LEU A 203 -10.30 -9.64 9.57
N LEU A 204 -10.17 -10.54 8.59
CA LEU A 204 -11.26 -11.35 8.05
C LEU A 204 -11.73 -12.46 9.00
N PHE A 205 -10.82 -12.99 9.81
CA PHE A 205 -11.08 -14.08 10.74
C PHE A 205 -10.79 -13.63 12.17
N ASP A 206 -11.61 -14.07 13.12
CA ASP A 206 -11.38 -13.80 14.54
C ASP A 206 -10.14 -14.55 15.07
N ALA A 207 -9.84 -14.39 16.36
CA ALA A 207 -8.68 -15.00 17.00
C ALA A 207 -8.70 -16.55 17.02
N ASP A 208 -9.88 -17.15 16.86
CA ASP A 208 -10.09 -18.60 16.76
C ASP A 208 -10.14 -19.09 15.31
N GLY A 209 -9.95 -18.19 14.34
CA GLY A 209 -9.99 -18.51 12.91
C GLY A 209 -11.41 -18.60 12.33
N ARG A 210 -12.45 -18.14 13.03
CA ARG A 210 -13.82 -18.12 12.50
C ARG A 210 -14.04 -16.89 11.64
N ALA A 211 -14.74 -17.08 10.52
CA ALA A 211 -15.03 -16.01 9.58
C ALA A 211 -15.94 -14.93 10.19
N LYS A 212 -15.51 -13.67 10.11
CA LYS A 212 -16.26 -12.48 10.52
C LYS A 212 -17.16 -11.96 9.38
N PRO A 213 -18.09 -11.01 9.64
CA PRO A 213 -18.94 -10.45 8.59
C PRO A 213 -18.18 -9.92 7.36
N VAL A 214 -16.98 -9.37 7.55
CA VAL A 214 -16.11 -8.90 6.46
C VAL A 214 -15.76 -10.01 5.46
N TYR A 215 -15.44 -11.23 5.91
CA TYR A 215 -15.14 -12.36 5.02
C TYR A 215 -16.30 -12.63 4.06
N TYR A 216 -17.52 -12.66 4.58
CA TYR A 216 -18.71 -12.93 3.79
C TYR A 216 -19.02 -11.78 2.82
N SER A 217 -18.81 -10.53 3.23
CA SER A 217 -18.95 -9.34 2.39
C SER A 217 -18.03 -9.40 1.16
N ILE A 218 -16.73 -9.58 1.39
CA ILE A 218 -15.71 -9.70 0.33
C ILE A 218 -16.02 -10.88 -0.61
N ARG A 219 -16.30 -12.06 -0.04
CA ARG A 219 -16.65 -13.26 -0.83
C ARG A 219 -17.88 -13.04 -1.71
N GLN A 220 -18.92 -12.38 -1.19
CA GLN A 220 -20.13 -12.13 -1.95
C GLN A 220 -19.87 -11.15 -3.10
N LEU A 221 -19.11 -10.08 -2.86
CA LEU A 221 -18.76 -9.10 -3.88
C LEU A 221 -17.95 -9.74 -5.01
N LEU A 222 -16.89 -10.48 -4.70
CA LEU A 222 -16.07 -11.18 -5.69
C LEU A 222 -16.88 -12.17 -6.54
N ARG A 223 -17.87 -12.85 -5.93
CA ARG A 223 -18.78 -13.74 -6.66
C ARG A 223 -19.67 -13.00 -7.66
N ARG A 224 -20.17 -11.80 -7.31
CA ARG A 224 -20.96 -10.98 -8.25
C ARG A 224 -20.10 -10.49 -9.41
N VAL A 225 -18.88 -10.05 -9.12
CA VAL A 225 -17.90 -9.61 -10.14
C VAL A 225 -17.60 -10.75 -11.12
N GLY A 226 -17.31 -11.95 -10.61
CA GLY A 226 -17.06 -13.13 -11.44
C GLY A 226 -18.24 -13.56 -12.31
N ARG A 227 -19.47 -13.11 -12.01
CA ARG A 227 -20.68 -13.32 -12.81
C ARG A 227 -21.01 -12.15 -13.76
N GLY A 228 -20.23 -11.07 -13.74
CA GLY A 228 -20.51 -9.85 -14.51
C GLY A 228 -21.62 -8.98 -13.94
N GLU A 229 -21.99 -9.15 -12.67
CA GLU A 229 -23.14 -8.46 -12.03
C GLU A 229 -22.74 -7.18 -11.29
N ALA A 230 -21.46 -6.82 -11.25
CA ALA A 230 -20.93 -5.73 -10.43
C ALA A 230 -21.30 -4.29 -10.89
N GLY A 231 -21.93 -4.13 -12.05
CA GLY A 231 -22.39 -2.83 -12.57
C GLY A 231 -23.89 -2.57 -12.44
N ARG A 232 -24.62 -3.42 -11.68
CA ARG A 232 -26.07 -3.31 -11.48
C ARG A 232 -26.39 -2.93 -10.03
N SER A 233 -26.10 -1.70 -9.64
CA SER A 233 -26.68 -1.06 -8.45
C SER A 233 -26.58 0.46 -8.56
#